data_AF-B4UWK2-F1
#
_entry.id   AF-B4UWK2-F1
#
_cell.length_a   1.000
_cell.length_b   1.000
_cell.length_c   1.000
_cell.angle_alpha   90.00
_cell.angle_beta   90.00
_cell.angle_gamma   90.00
#
_symmetry.space_group_name_H-M   'P 1'
#
loop_
_entity.id
_entity.type
_entity.pdbx_description
1 polymer ?
#
loop_
_entity_poly.entity_id
_entity_poly.type
_entity_poly.pdbx_seq_one_letter_code
_entity_poly.pdbx_strand_id
1 'polypeptide(L)' 'GDAELGLCIARVRQQNQGQDDVSIFQAILSQCQSKREITKDPPSEDDETKR' A
#
# COMPACT_ATOMS: atom_id res chain seq x y z
N GLY A 1 10.14 14.79 -2.30
CA GLY A 1 11.55 15.15 -1.97
C GLY A 1 11.92 14.63 -0.59
N ASP A 2 13.21 14.68 -0.19
CA ASP A 2 13.71 14.07 1.05
C ASP A 2 12.92 14.41 2.33
N ALA A 3 12.37 15.63 2.42
CA ALA A 3 11.53 16.05 3.54
C ALA A 3 10.23 15.22 3.65
N GLU A 4 9.58 14.91 2.53
CA GLU A 4 8.37 14.08 2.52
C GLU A 4 8.69 12.63 2.89
N LEU A 5 9.85 12.13 2.46
CA LEU A 5 10.32 10.80 2.85
C LEU A 5 10.61 10.75 4.35
N GLY A 6 11.26 11.77 4.91
CA GLY A 6 11.49 11.89 6.35
C GLY A 6 10.20 11.93 7.16
N LEU A 7 9.18 12.68 6.71
CA LEU A 7 7.86 12.73 7.35
C LEU A 7 7.13 11.37 7.28
N CYS A 8 7.25 10.66 6.16
CA CYS A 8 6.69 9.33 6.00
C CYS A 8 7.31 8.35 7.02
N ILE A 9 8.64 8.33 7.12
CA ILE A 9 9.37 7.47 8.07
C ILE A 9 8.99 7.81 9.52
N ALA A 10 8.93 9.09 9.87
CA ALA A 10 8.54 9.53 11.22
C ALA A 10 7.13 9.07 11.59
N ARG A 11 6.17 9.16 10.65
CA ARG A 11 4.79 8.72 10.86
C ARG A 11 4.70 7.20 11.04
N VAL A 12 5.41 6.42 10.22
CA VAL A 12 5.45 4.95 10.38
C VAL A 12 6.02 4.58 11.73
N ARG A 13 7.13 5.20 12.15
CA ARG A 13 7.73 4.94 13.47
C ARG A 13 6.78 5.30 14.62
N GLN A 14 6.07 6.42 14.52
CA GLN A 14 5.09 6.81 15.53
C GLN A 14 3.92 5.82 15.63
N GLN A 15 3.40 5.35 14.48
CA GLN A 15 2.28 4.40 14.44
C GLN A 15 2.64 3.02 15.00
N ASN A 16 3.91 2.65 14.96
CA ASN A 16 4.41 1.34 15.38
C ASN A 16 5.35 1.45 16.60
N GLN A 17 5.16 2.48 17.43
CA GLN A 17 6.02 2.72 18.59
C GLN A 17 5.99 1.51 19.53
N GLY A 18 7.17 0.93 19.81
CA GLY A 18 7.30 -0.26 20.67
C GLY A 18 7.23 -1.60 19.93
N GLN A 19 7.01 -1.60 18.61
CA GLN A 19 7.18 -2.79 17.77
C GLN A 19 8.61 -2.88 17.23
N ASP A 20 9.07 -4.11 16.98
CA ASP A 20 10.37 -4.34 16.38
C ASP A 20 10.36 -4.01 14.87
N ASP A 21 11.53 -3.65 14.34
CA ASP A 21 11.68 -3.22 12.94
C ASP A 21 11.24 -4.30 11.93
N VAL A 22 11.37 -5.58 12.28
CA VAL A 22 10.98 -6.69 11.39
C VAL A 22 9.46 -6.75 11.26
N SER A 23 8.73 -6.63 12.37
CA SER A 23 7.27 -6.55 12.38
C SER A 23 6.73 -5.38 11.57
N ILE A 24 7.37 -4.20 11.70
CA ILE A 24 7.01 -2.99 10.95
C ILE A 24 7.21 -3.20 9.44
N PHE A 25 8.37 -3.75 9.07
CA PHE A 25 8.69 -4.04 7.68
C PHE A 25 7.70 -5.04 7.07
N GLN A 26 7.34 -6.08 7.81
CA GLN A 26 6.38 -7.09 7.36
C GLN A 26 4.98 -6.51 7.17
N ALA A 27 4.52 -5.63 8.07
CA ALA A 27 3.24 -4.94 7.93
C ALA A 27 3.18 -4.04 6.67
N ILE A 28 4.26 -3.32 6.37
CA ILE A 28 4.37 -2.50 5.16
C ILE A 28 4.33 -3.38 3.91
N LEU A 29 5.08 -4.49 3.89
CA LEU A 29 5.07 -5.44 2.77
C LEU A 29 3.68 -6.02 2.54
N SER A 30 2.99 -6.45 3.59
CA SER A 30 1.63 -6.98 3.49
C SER A 30 0.65 -5.95 2.93
N GLN A 31 0.74 -4.67 3.32
CA GLN A 31 -0.08 -3.62 2.71
C GLN A 31 0.23 -3.41 1.22
N CYS A 32 1.51 -3.42 0.83
CA CYS A 32 1.90 -3.29 -0.57
C CYS A 32 1.40 -4.47 -1.41
N GLN A 33 1.44 -5.69 -0.86
CA GLN A 33 0.94 -6.90 -1.53
C GLN A 33 -0.59 -6.88 -1.64
N SER A 34 -1.30 -6.53 -0.57
CA SER A 34 -2.77 -6.41 -0.58
C SER A 34 -3.27 -5.37 -1.60
N LYS A 35 -2.61 -4.21 -1.70
CA LYS A 35 -2.93 -3.20 -2.72
C LYS A 35 -2.67 -3.69 -4.15
N ARG A 36 -1.68 -4.58 -4.32
CA ARG A 36 -1.37 -5.18 -5.63
C ARG A 36 -2.45 -6.20 -6.05
N GLU A 37 -3.14 -6.85 -5.11
CA GLU A 37 -4.29 -7.71 -5.43
C GLU A 37 -5.55 -6.92 -5.81
N ILE A 38 -5.74 -5.72 -5.25
CA ILE A 38 -6.88 -4.85 -5.57
C ILE A 38 -6.75 -4.22 -6.97
N THR A 39 -5.53 -4.19 -7.54
CA THR A 39 -5.27 -3.71 -8.90
C THR A 39 -5.24 -4.85 -9.92
N LYS A 40 -6.05 -5.90 -9.71
CA LYS A 40 -6.47 -6.77 -10.81
C LYS A 40 -7.60 -6.05 -11.53
N ASP A 41 -7.48 -5.99 -12.84
CA ASP A 41 -8.20 -5.12 -13.79
C ASP A 41 -9.62 -4.72 -13.37
N PRO A 42 -10.04 -3.46 -13.62
CA PRO A 42 -11.47 -3.17 -13.65
C PRO A 42 -12.14 -4.20 -14.58
N PRO A 43 -13.34 -4.72 -14.26
CA PRO A 43 -14.07 -5.53 -15.21
C PRO A 43 -14.15 -4.73 -16.51
N SER A 44 -13.57 -5.29 -17.58
CA SER A 44 -13.63 -4.70 -18.90
C SER A 44 -15.10 -4.46 -19.23
N GLU A 45 -15.52 -3.19 -19.25
CA GLU A 45 -16.80 -2.77 -19.82
C GLU A 45 -16.73 -2.92 -21.35
N ASP A 46 -16.66 -4.15 -21.84
CA ASP A 46 -17.07 -4.48 -23.20
C ASP A 46 -18.30 -5.38 -23.11
N ASP A 47 -19.35 -4.82 -22.51
CA ASP A 47 -20.71 -5.23 -22.76
C ASP A 47 -21.09 -4.62 -24.12
N GLU A 48 -20.79 -5.35 -25.21
CA GLU A 48 -21.23 -5.02 -26.57
C GLU A 48 -22.76 -5.09 -26.65
N THR A 49 -23.42 -4.04 -26.18
CA THR A 49 -24.82 -3.77 -26.51
C THR A 49 -24.91 -2.61 -27.51
N LYS A 50 -24.50 -2.84 -28.78
CA LYS A 50 -25.04 -2.08 -29.95
C LYS A 50 -24.62 -2.61 -31.33
N ARG A 51 -25.34 -3.62 -31.85
CA ARG A 51 -26.10 -3.63 -33.13
C ARG A 51 -26.32 -5.03 -33.67
#